data_AF-A0A836QIY5-F1
#
_entry.id   AF-A0A836QIY5-F1
#
_cell.length_a   1.000
_cell.length_b   1.000
_cell.length_c   1.000
_cell.angle_alpha   90.00
_cell.angle_beta   90.00
_cell.angle_gamma   90.00
#
_symmetry.space_group_name_H-M   'P 1'
#
loop_
_entity.id
_entity.type
_entity.pdbx_description
1 polymer ?
#
loop_
_entity_poly.entity_id
_entity_poly.type
_entity_poly.pdbx_seq_one_letter_code
_entity_poly.pdbx_strand_id
1 'polypeptide(L)'
;MTTDRVDFFRQNGYLVIQKALSRTEVDQLNRAIDRDRERHPQMWVSRGGGGRSQAVNLLLSCRDFHASIRQPSVIPHIETLMGEEVCFEEHSVMIREPIDGEPPSPA
;
A
#
# COMPACT_ATOMS: atom_id res chain seq x y z
N MET A 1 7.95 -15.28 11.48
CA MET A 1 9.02 -14.25 11.37
C MET A 1 10.21 -14.66 12.25
N THR A 2 11.46 -14.29 11.96
CA THR A 2 12.60 -14.57 12.86
C THR A 2 12.59 -13.64 14.08
N THR A 3 13.15 -14.09 15.20
CA THR A 3 13.26 -13.29 16.44
C THR A 3 13.93 -11.93 16.19
N ASP A 4 15.02 -11.90 15.44
CA ASP A 4 15.74 -10.66 15.10
C ASP A 4 14.86 -9.62 14.38
N ARG A 5 13.94 -10.07 13.53
CA ARG A 5 13.00 -9.17 12.82
C ARG A 5 11.89 -8.66 13.75
N VAL A 6 11.47 -9.47 14.71
CA VAL A 6 10.51 -9.05 15.75
C VAL A 6 11.14 -7.98 16.63
N ASP A 7 12.37 -8.21 17.08
CA ASP A 7 13.07 -7.26 17.93
C ASP A 7 13.42 -5.97 17.18
N PHE A 8 13.81 -6.07 15.91
CA PHE A 8 13.97 -4.89 15.05
C PHE A 8 12.67 -4.08 14.96
N PHE A 9 11.54 -4.73 14.69
CA PHE A 9 10.24 -4.04 14.63
C PHE A 9 9.89 -3.38 15.96
N ARG A 10 10.08 -4.06 17.10
CA ARG A 10 9.81 -3.50 18.43
C ARG A 10 10.65 -2.27 18.74
N GLN A 11 11.91 -2.25 18.28
CA GLN A 11 12.83 -1.14 18.52
C GLN A 11 12.57 0.04 17.59
N ASN A 12 12.16 -0.20 16.34
CA ASN A 12 12.13 0.83 15.30
C ASN A 12 10.72 1.22 14.82
N GLY A 13 9.69 0.42 15.13
CA GLY A 13 8.31 0.64 14.70
C GLY A 13 8.03 0.32 13.23
N TYR A 14 9.00 -0.25 12.50
CA TYR A 14 8.82 -0.65 11.10
C TYR A 14 9.61 -1.92 10.75
N LEU A 15 9.24 -2.56 9.65
CA LEU A 15 9.97 -3.68 9.06
C LEU A 15 9.92 -3.58 7.54
N VAL A 16 11.07 -3.76 6.89
CA VAL A 16 11.16 -3.80 5.42
C VAL A 16 11.06 -5.26 4.94
N ILE A 17 10.06 -5.55 4.12
CA ILE A 17 9.91 -6.84 3.43
C ILE A 17 10.31 -6.65 1.99
N GLN A 18 11.56 -7.03 1.66
CA GLN A 18 12.05 -6.94 0.30
C GLN A 18 11.29 -7.91 -0.62
N LYS A 19 10.99 -7.45 -1.85
CA LYS A 19 10.31 -8.26 -2.87
C LYS A 19 8.99 -8.88 -2.35
N ALA A 20 8.24 -8.12 -1.54
CA ALA A 20 6.93 -8.55 -1.05
C ALA A 20 5.97 -8.90 -2.20
N LEU A 21 6.12 -8.20 -3.33
CA LEU A 21 5.46 -8.48 -4.60
C LEU A 21 6.50 -8.89 -5.64
N SER A 22 6.13 -9.83 -6.50
CA SER A 22 6.83 -10.14 -7.74
C SER A 22 6.69 -9.00 -8.76
N ARG A 23 7.57 -8.98 -9.76
CA ARG A 23 7.49 -8.01 -10.86
C ARG A 23 6.14 -8.05 -11.58
N THR A 24 5.59 -9.24 -11.77
CA THR A 24 4.30 -9.43 -12.43
C THR A 24 3.15 -8.85 -11.61
N GLU A 25 3.13 -9.08 -10.29
CA GLU A 25 2.12 -8.50 -9.40
C GLU A 25 2.20 -6.96 -9.41
N VAL A 26 3.42 -6.40 -9.36
CA VAL A 26 3.62 -4.95 -9.47
C VAL A 26 3.07 -4.41 -10.79
N ASP A 27 3.41 -5.03 -11.93
CA ASP A 27 2.94 -4.60 -13.24
C ASP A 27 1.40 -4.68 -13.35
N GLN A 28 0.78 -5.70 -12.76
CA GLN A 28 -0.67 -5.87 -12.73
C GLN A 28 -1.36 -4.79 -11.90
N LEU A 29 -0.88 -4.54 -10.68
CA LEU A 29 -1.45 -3.53 -9.78
C LEU A 29 -1.29 -2.11 -10.34
N ASN A 30 -0.16 -1.78 -10.96
CA ASN A 30 0.04 -0.48 -11.60
C ASN A 30 -0.97 -0.24 -12.73
N ARG A 31 -1.14 -1.22 -13.64
CA ARG A 31 -2.16 -1.11 -14.70
C ARG A 31 -3.58 -1.02 -14.13
N ALA A 32 -3.83 -1.67 -13.00
CA ALA A 32 -5.13 -1.63 -12.33
C ALA A 32 -5.41 -0.25 -11.71
N ILE A 33 -4.39 0.40 -11.14
CA ILE A 33 -4.45 1.79 -10.67
C ILE A 33 -4.77 2.72 -11.84
N ASP A 34 -4.04 2.63 -12.94
CA ASP A 34 -4.25 3.50 -14.10
C ASP A 34 -5.68 3.38 -14.65
N ARG A 35 -6.17 2.15 -14.82
CA ARG A 35 -7.56 1.90 -15.25
C ARG A 35 -8.59 2.45 -14.27
N ASP A 36 -8.36 2.34 -12.97
CA ASP A 36 -9.31 2.82 -11.97
C ASP A 36 -9.36 4.35 -11.94
N ARG A 37 -8.20 5.02 -12.06
CA ARG A 37 -8.11 6.48 -12.19
C ARG A 37 -8.89 7.01 -13.39
N GLU A 38 -8.85 6.30 -14.52
CA GLU A 38 -9.60 6.66 -15.73
C GLU A 38 -11.10 6.44 -15.58
N ARG A 39 -11.52 5.30 -15.01
CA ARG A 39 -12.93 4.89 -14.93
C ARG A 39 -13.69 5.52 -13.79
N HIS A 40 -13.00 5.84 -12.70
CA HIS A 40 -13.59 6.30 -11.45
C HIS A 40 -12.81 7.48 -10.84
N PRO A 41 -12.56 8.55 -11.60
CA PRO A 41 -11.74 9.67 -11.13
C PRO A 41 -12.28 10.32 -9.85
N GLN A 42 -13.60 10.28 -9.62
CA GLN A 42 -14.23 10.81 -8.41
C GLN A 42 -13.82 10.10 -7.11
N MET A 43 -13.24 8.89 -7.19
CA MET A 43 -12.77 8.15 -6.02
C MET A 43 -11.33 8.51 -5.63
N TRP A 44 -10.63 9.25 -6.49
CA TRP A 44 -9.24 9.67 -6.29
C TRP A 44 -9.19 11.10 -5.77
N VAL A 45 -9.08 11.23 -4.44
CA VAL A 45 -9.12 12.52 -3.76
C VAL A 45 -7.74 13.17 -3.77
N SER A 46 -7.66 14.41 -4.24
CA SER A 46 -6.46 15.24 -4.07
C SER A 46 -6.26 15.56 -2.59
N ARG A 47 -5.09 15.20 -2.05
CA ARG A 47 -4.76 15.35 -0.63
C ARG A 47 -3.84 16.54 -0.35
N GLY A 48 -3.91 17.57 -1.19
CA GLY A 48 -3.18 18.82 -1.06
C GLY A 48 -1.83 18.85 -1.78
N GLY A 49 -0.84 19.49 -1.16
CA GLY A 49 0.44 19.84 -1.78
C GLY A 49 1.27 18.66 -2.31
N GLY A 50 2.04 18.94 -3.36
CA GLY A 50 3.00 18.00 -3.94
C GLY A 50 2.39 16.86 -4.74
N GLY A 51 1.29 17.12 -5.46
CA GLY A 51 0.73 16.18 -6.45
C GLY A 51 0.18 14.87 -5.87
N ARG A 52 -0.18 14.84 -4.58
CA ARG A 52 -0.66 13.61 -3.93
C ARG A 52 -2.15 13.40 -4.19
N SER A 53 -2.50 12.25 -4.74
CA SER A 53 -3.87 11.72 -4.81
C SER A 53 -3.99 10.39 -4.08
N GLN A 54 -5.17 10.08 -3.55
CA GLN A 54 -5.42 8.86 -2.79
C GLN A 54 -6.81 8.31 -3.06
N ALA A 55 -6.92 6.99 -3.18
CA ALA A 55 -8.18 6.25 -3.12
C ALA A 55 -8.17 5.32 -1.91
N VAL A 56 -9.21 5.37 -1.07
CA VAL A 56 -9.38 4.51 0.13
C VAL A 56 -10.40 3.39 -0.08
N ASN A 57 -11.02 3.36 -1.26
CA ASN A 57 -12.15 2.51 -1.59
C ASN A 57 -11.89 1.66 -2.85
N LEU A 58 -10.62 1.49 -3.21
CA LEU A 58 -10.20 0.81 -4.45
C LEU A 58 -10.66 -0.66 -4.49
N LEU A 59 -10.82 -1.30 -3.34
CA LEU A 59 -11.35 -2.67 -3.24
C LEU A 59 -12.81 -2.78 -3.73
N LEU A 60 -13.58 -1.68 -3.74
CA LEU A 60 -14.96 -1.67 -4.22
C LEU A 60 -15.07 -1.64 -5.75
N SER A 61 -14.07 -1.08 -6.42
CA SER A 61 -14.07 -0.84 -7.87
C SER A 61 -13.11 -1.73 -8.65
N CYS A 62 -12.05 -2.24 -8.00
CA CYS A 62 -10.93 -2.87 -8.67
C CYS A 62 -10.61 -4.25 -8.09
N ARG A 63 -11.08 -5.30 -8.78
CA ARG A 63 -10.93 -6.68 -8.28
C ARG A 63 -9.47 -7.14 -8.20
N ASP A 64 -8.59 -6.57 -9.02
CA ASP A 64 -7.16 -6.88 -9.04
C ASP A 64 -6.49 -6.66 -7.66
N PHE A 65 -7.03 -5.75 -6.84
CA PHE A 65 -6.48 -5.44 -5.52
C PHE A 65 -6.86 -6.43 -4.42
N HIS A 66 -7.78 -7.38 -4.64
CA HIS A 66 -8.11 -8.37 -3.61
C HIS A 66 -6.91 -9.25 -3.21
N ALA A 67 -5.94 -9.45 -4.10
CA ALA A 67 -4.73 -10.20 -3.76
C ALA A 67 -3.87 -9.46 -2.72
N SER A 68 -3.90 -8.13 -2.72
CA SER A 68 -3.05 -7.30 -1.85
C SER A 68 -3.42 -7.38 -0.37
N ILE A 69 -4.69 -7.62 -0.03
CA ILE A 69 -5.14 -7.73 1.36
C ILE A 69 -4.71 -9.02 2.05
N ARG A 70 -4.28 -10.05 1.31
CA ARG A 70 -3.81 -11.32 1.89
C ARG A 70 -2.49 -11.74 1.30
N GLN A 71 -1.59 -10.78 1.11
CA GLN A 71 -0.31 -11.07 0.46
C GLN A 71 0.48 -12.10 1.28
N PRO A 72 0.82 -13.28 0.70
CA PRO A 72 1.44 -14.38 1.44
C PRO A 72 2.80 -14.02 2.07
N SER A 73 3.50 -13.06 1.47
CA SER A 73 4.79 -12.56 1.98
C SER A 73 4.66 -11.57 3.13
N VAL A 74 3.43 -11.11 3.47
CA VAL A 74 3.18 -10.07 4.48
C VAL A 74 2.36 -10.61 5.65
N ILE A 75 1.28 -11.35 5.38
CA ILE A 75 0.34 -11.82 6.41
C ILE A 75 1.03 -12.56 7.57
N PRO A 76 1.97 -13.50 7.36
CA PRO A 76 2.63 -14.20 8.47
C PRO A 76 3.42 -13.27 9.41
N HIS A 77 3.89 -12.12 8.91
CA HIS A 77 4.56 -11.12 9.72
C HIS A 77 3.57 -10.35 10.59
N ILE A 78 2.41 -9.99 10.02
CA ILE A 78 1.31 -9.34 10.75
C ILE A 78 0.82 -10.27 11.86
N GLU A 79 0.55 -11.54 11.54
CA GLU A 79 0.07 -12.53 12.51
C GLU A 79 1.07 -12.79 13.63
N THR A 80 2.37 -12.81 13.30
CA THR A 80 3.42 -12.93 14.34
C THR A 80 3.42 -11.73 15.29
N LEU A 81 3.09 -10.53 14.81
CA LEU A 81 3.14 -9.29 15.59
C LEU A 81 1.84 -9.02 16.37
N MET A 82 0.68 -9.42 15.82
CA MET A 82 -0.64 -9.01 16.30
C MET A 82 -1.53 -10.19 16.76
N GLY A 83 -1.14 -11.44 16.47
CA GLY A 83 -1.99 -12.62 16.65
C GLY A 83 -2.72 -13.02 15.35
N GLU A 84 -3.39 -14.17 15.34
CA GLU A 84 -3.98 -14.76 14.13
C GLU A 84 -5.30 -14.10 13.68
N GLU A 85 -6.02 -13.46 14.60
CA GLU A 85 -7.32 -12.83 14.31
C GLU A 85 -7.17 -11.36 13.93
N VAL A 86 -6.67 -11.11 12.72
CA VAL A 86 -6.46 -9.75 12.19
C VAL A 86 -7.52 -9.33 11.18
N CYS A 87 -7.89 -8.05 11.24
CA CYS A 87 -8.82 -7.42 10.31
C CYS A 87 -8.16 -6.17 9.71
N PHE A 88 -8.44 -5.92 8.43
CA PHE A 88 -8.07 -4.66 7.78
C PHE A 88 -9.09 -3.60 8.12
N GLU A 89 -8.60 -2.47 8.63
CA GLU A 89 -9.44 -1.29 8.86
C GLU A 89 -9.55 -0.44 7.59
N GLU A 90 -8.40 -0.13 6.96
CA GLU A 90 -8.35 0.62 5.70
C GLU A 90 -7.40 -0.05 4.68
N HIS A 91 -7.77 0.01 3.40
CA HIS A 91 -6.87 -0.22 2.29
C HIS A 91 -6.85 1.01 1.38
N SER A 92 -5.72 1.70 1.31
CA SER A 92 -5.58 2.88 0.46
C SER A 92 -4.40 2.79 -0.50
N VAL A 93 -4.60 3.36 -1.69
CA VAL A 93 -3.56 3.56 -2.69
C VAL A 93 -3.30 5.04 -2.81
N MET A 94 -2.02 5.40 -2.76
CA MET A 94 -1.55 6.77 -2.89
C MET A 94 -0.66 6.88 -4.11
N ILE A 95 -0.90 7.90 -4.92
CA ILE A 95 -0.02 8.32 -6.01
C ILE A 95 0.51 9.71 -5.67
N ARG A 96 1.80 9.91 -5.90
CA ARG A 96 2.43 11.22 -5.88
C ARG A 96 2.99 11.48 -7.27
N GLU A 97 2.45 12.49 -7.93
CA GLU A 97 2.95 12.89 -9.25
C GLU A 97 4.42 13.33 -9.14
N PRO A 98 5.23 13.10 -10.20
CA PRO A 98 6.57 13.66 -10.28
C PRO A 98 6.53 15.17 -10.05
N ILE A 99 7.52 15.69 -9.33
CA ILE A 99 7.72 17.12 -9.16
C ILE A 99 8.99 17.51 -9.92
N ASP A 100 8.90 18.54 -10.75
CA ASP A 100 10.05 19.09 -11.47
C ASP A 100 10.88 20.06 -10.59
N GLY A 101 10.56 20.17 -9.29
CA GLY A 101 11.16 21.11 -8.34
C GLY A 101 11.39 20.51 -6.95
N GLU A 102 11.69 21.35 -5.96
CA GLU A 102 11.97 20.89 -4.60
C GLU A 102 10.74 20.24 -3.95
N PRO A 103 10.92 19.11 -3.22
CA PRO A 103 9.83 18.47 -2.49
C PRO A 103 9.26 19.42 -1.43
N PRO A 104 7.92 19.45 -1.27
CA PRO A 104 7.32 20.26 -0.22
C PRO A 104 7.83 19.80 1.15
N SER A 105 7.96 20.74 2.09
CA SER A 105 8.31 20.41 3.47
C SER A 105 7.35 19.35 4.03
N PRO A 106 7.83 18.40 4.86
CA PRO A 106 6.97 17.43 5.52
C PRO A 106 5.85 18.16 6.27
N ALA A 107 4.63 17.62 6.16
CA ALA A 107 3.48 18.09 6.93
C ALA A 107 3.60 17.69 8.39
#